data_AF-A0A562YIQ6-F1
#
_entry.id   AF-A0A562YIQ6-F1
#
_cell.length_a   1.000
_cell.length_b   1.000
_cell.length_c   1.000
_cell.angle_alpha   90.00
_cell.angle_beta   90.00
_cell.angle_gamma   90.00
#
_symmetry.space_group_name_H-M   'P 1'
#
loop_
_entity.id
_entity.type
_entity.pdbx_description
1 polymer ?
#
loop_
_entity_poly.entity_id
_entity_poly.type
_entity_poly.pdbx_seq_one_letter_code
_entity_poly.pdbx_strand_id
1 'polypeptide(L)'
;MSITAKTNQFLKNVTLIVFVILSTSAFSQDYQALSGNGDAKLQLTKNSKQLLVEAYIPKGITEFEIRIESDRNNPVSSAREIYHNDPNPEGTAKNFQKSPLDTRYPVVDVELEQGMDGVCVFEKEPTGDYIFGGPYYRESSPLKKEIVLPSYKLEHWENSLMLDHTTPKIEKVYLRKTFPVILREFTHSFRLLSEDWSGKVSIVIYNDNKAIEIASALIENSPIVSKKAVEVEKMKGGPVSRERLIAALDLVIADGLRRQNNNTSSPTYGSLYAFYDMEAKLHRTSYWNWASTQYVKMVLDAINIPEIQKLYNTQDLIESADKIGRNILKYQLKEEGHPGEGSFLVIWMRRFHSYSKWIGTSDSGVMIRWALMPLFQATRDSTYLEASKYWCLQKDEMLDKFEVLPHFYRYDDNRFNEKILDETGWDPEGHAALYEATGDERFRESGKRFMDKHMKVFQREDGLWHRAYNWTTKETIETMRMTRGLGWAMEGLLAMNRMYPDTIYLEYAEKMAKHLQENQNADGSWSFIFNKDPKEESITEKGTPLWSLLFYQLYEATGKKDYLKTARRALLWCLENQYTGPDPEAVGGLVGSTSHSMVGIREYFPSSCAYTTGFFGMAILEELKVLAEDGNK
;
A
#
# COMPACT_ATOMS: atom_id res chain seq x y z
N MET A 1 11.00 27.49 -62.39
CA MET A 1 11.86 26.59 -63.19
C MET A 1 11.94 25.27 -62.41
N SER A 2 11.07 24.30 -62.69
CA SER A 2 11.15 23.29 -63.77
C SER A 2 11.93 22.03 -63.37
N ILE A 3 11.19 20.93 -63.07
CA ILE A 3 11.28 19.55 -63.63
C ILE A 3 12.65 18.83 -63.42
N THR A 4 12.86 17.61 -62.87
CA THR A 4 12.24 16.25 -62.91
C THR A 4 13.14 15.38 -61.98
N ALA A 5 12.72 14.45 -61.11
CA ALA A 5 12.09 13.12 -61.27
C ALA A 5 12.86 12.06 -62.11
N LYS A 6 13.23 10.94 -61.46
CA LYS A 6 13.32 9.51 -61.89
C LYS A 6 14.01 8.73 -60.75
N THR A 7 13.42 7.85 -59.94
CA THR A 7 12.68 6.60 -60.17
C THR A 7 13.42 5.57 -61.03
N ASN A 8 13.97 4.53 -60.40
CA ASN A 8 13.63 3.14 -60.72
C ASN A 8 14.19 2.12 -59.70
N GLN A 9 13.39 1.08 -59.55
CA GLN A 9 13.33 0.00 -58.57
C GLN A 9 13.81 -1.29 -59.25
N PHE A 10 14.58 -2.19 -58.57
CA PHE A 10 14.39 -3.66 -58.52
C PHE A 10 15.61 -4.44 -57.98
N LEU A 11 15.43 -5.06 -56.80
CA LEU A 11 15.59 -6.50 -56.49
C LEU A 11 16.90 -7.25 -56.84
N LYS A 12 17.65 -7.69 -55.80
CA LYS A 12 17.73 -9.11 -55.33
C LYS A 12 18.90 -9.39 -54.37
N ASN A 13 18.56 -10.13 -53.31
CA ASN A 13 19.29 -11.24 -52.68
C ASN A 13 20.35 -11.04 -51.57
N VAL A 14 19.90 -11.47 -50.39
CA VAL A 14 20.49 -12.45 -49.45
C VAL A 14 21.61 -12.01 -48.52
N THR A 15 21.17 -11.75 -47.28
CA THR A 15 21.90 -11.62 -46.02
C THR A 15 22.63 -12.91 -45.64
N LEU A 16 23.93 -12.79 -45.35
CA LEU A 16 24.77 -13.81 -44.72
C LEU A 16 24.82 -13.51 -43.21
N ILE A 17 24.26 -14.39 -42.37
CA ILE A 17 24.44 -14.34 -40.90
C ILE A 17 25.39 -15.45 -40.48
N VAL A 18 26.43 -15.04 -39.76
CA VAL A 18 27.51 -15.85 -39.20
C VAL A 18 27.00 -16.65 -38.00
N PHE A 19 27.18 -17.97 -38.04
CA PHE A 19 27.02 -18.88 -36.90
C PHE A 19 28.35 -19.00 -36.14
N VAL A 20 28.32 -18.77 -34.83
CA VAL A 20 29.40 -19.15 -33.91
C VAL A 20 29.14 -20.58 -33.43
N ILE A 21 30.12 -21.45 -33.70
CA ILE A 21 30.15 -22.85 -33.30
C ILE A 21 30.64 -22.92 -31.84
N LEU A 22 29.87 -23.56 -30.95
CA LEU A 22 30.38 -24.12 -29.72
C LEU A 22 30.08 -25.62 -29.68
N SER A 23 31.09 -26.32 -29.16
CA SER A 23 31.43 -27.73 -29.30
C SER A 23 30.42 -28.72 -28.70
N THR A 24 30.20 -29.78 -29.46
CA THR A 24 29.62 -31.06 -29.05
C THR A 24 30.60 -31.87 -28.20
N SER A 25 30.18 -32.31 -27.02
CA SER A 25 30.70 -33.53 -26.39
C SER A 25 29.53 -34.37 -25.86
N ALA A 26 29.52 -35.61 -26.34
CA ALA A 26 28.54 -36.67 -26.15
C ALA A 26 28.03 -36.88 -24.71
N PHE A 27 26.71 -37.00 -24.58
CA PHE A 27 26.10 -38.11 -23.87
C PHE A 27 25.08 -38.76 -24.81
N SER A 28 25.34 -40.01 -25.15
CA SER A 28 24.37 -40.88 -25.82
C SER A 28 23.21 -41.15 -24.87
N GLN A 29 21.99 -40.86 -25.31
CA GLN A 29 20.82 -41.59 -24.82
C GLN A 29 20.05 -42.09 -26.03
N ASP A 30 19.89 -43.41 -26.04
CA ASP A 30 19.11 -44.16 -27.00
C ASP A 30 17.72 -43.55 -27.16
N TYR A 31 17.39 -43.05 -28.35
CA TYR A 31 16.02 -42.81 -28.76
C TYR A 31 15.34 -44.16 -28.99
N GLN A 32 14.94 -44.82 -27.90
CA GLN A 32 13.85 -45.78 -27.98
C GLN A 32 12.55 -44.98 -28.15
N ALA A 33 11.94 -45.12 -29.32
CA ALA A 33 10.54 -44.75 -29.52
C ALA A 33 9.66 -45.63 -28.62
N LEU A 34 9.50 -45.20 -27.36
CA LEU A 34 8.53 -45.77 -26.44
C LEU A 34 7.14 -45.46 -26.99
N SER A 35 6.44 -46.52 -27.40
CA SER A 35 4.99 -46.55 -27.52
C SER A 35 4.37 -46.37 -26.13
N GLY A 36 4.43 -45.15 -25.59
CA GLY A 36 3.92 -44.84 -24.26
C GLY A 36 2.42 -44.55 -24.28
N ASN A 37 1.62 -45.52 -23.84
CA ASN A 37 0.38 -45.26 -23.09
C ASN A 37 0.73 -44.66 -21.72
N GLY A 38 1.47 -43.54 -21.70
CA GLY A 38 1.88 -42.91 -20.45
C GLY A 38 0.72 -42.13 -19.85
N ASP A 39 0.44 -42.39 -18.57
CA ASP A 39 -0.39 -41.53 -17.73
C ASP A 39 0.16 -40.10 -17.74
N ALA A 40 -0.72 -39.11 -17.55
CA ALA A 40 -0.29 -37.72 -17.45
C ALA A 40 0.67 -37.57 -16.25
N LYS A 41 1.78 -36.85 -16.46
CA LYS A 41 2.75 -36.53 -15.41
C LYS A 41 2.85 -35.02 -15.27
N LEU A 42 2.98 -34.56 -14.04
CA LEU A 42 3.20 -33.16 -13.70
C LEU A 42 4.31 -33.06 -12.65
N GLN A 43 5.28 -32.21 -12.92
CA GLN A 43 6.36 -31.85 -12.01
C GLN A 43 6.41 -30.33 -11.87
N LEU A 44 6.66 -29.87 -10.64
CA LEU A 44 6.81 -28.47 -10.33
C LEU A 44 8.21 -28.22 -9.78
N THR A 45 8.85 -27.17 -10.26
CA THR A 45 10.13 -26.68 -9.72
C THR A 45 9.98 -25.21 -9.36
N LYS A 46 10.08 -24.87 -8.07
CA LYS A 46 10.07 -23.48 -7.59
C LYS A 46 11.49 -22.99 -7.34
N ASN A 47 11.85 -21.85 -7.94
CA ASN A 47 13.10 -21.14 -7.67
C ASN A 47 12.79 -19.66 -7.38
N SER A 48 12.88 -19.25 -6.12
CA SER A 48 12.44 -17.91 -5.67
C SER A 48 11.00 -17.63 -6.16
N LYS A 49 10.78 -16.53 -6.87
CA LYS A 49 9.48 -16.12 -7.45
C LYS A 49 9.17 -16.75 -8.81
N GLN A 50 9.87 -17.82 -9.21
CA GLN A 50 9.61 -18.54 -10.46
C GLN A 50 9.06 -19.94 -10.17
N LEU A 51 7.92 -20.29 -10.77
CA LEU A 51 7.34 -21.62 -10.75
C LEU A 51 7.41 -22.22 -12.16
N LEU A 52 8.25 -23.25 -12.33
CA LEU A 52 8.33 -24.03 -13.55
C LEU A 52 7.35 -25.20 -13.47
N VAL A 53 6.54 -25.34 -14.51
CA VAL A 53 5.53 -26.39 -14.68
C VAL A 53 5.97 -27.27 -15.85
N GLU A 54 6.29 -28.52 -15.56
CA GLU A 54 6.71 -29.50 -16.56
C GLU A 54 5.71 -30.65 -16.59
N ALA A 55 5.18 -30.96 -17.76
CA ALA A 55 4.15 -31.98 -17.89
C ALA A 55 4.25 -32.81 -19.16
N TYR A 56 3.75 -34.04 -19.08
CA TYR A 56 3.51 -34.89 -20.23
C TYR A 56 2.01 -35.05 -20.46
N ILE A 57 1.53 -34.60 -21.62
CA ILE A 57 0.13 -34.64 -22.02
C ILE A 57 -0.15 -35.92 -22.83
N PRO A 58 -1.07 -36.80 -22.38
CA PRO A 58 -1.43 -38.02 -23.09
C PRO A 58 -1.97 -37.81 -24.51
N LYS A 59 -1.93 -38.89 -25.30
CA LYS A 59 -2.53 -38.92 -26.65
C LYS A 59 -4.03 -38.65 -26.61
N GLY A 60 -4.54 -38.00 -27.66
CA GLY A 60 -5.98 -37.76 -27.82
C GLY A 60 -6.50 -36.49 -27.15
N ILE A 61 -5.65 -35.77 -26.43
CA ILE A 61 -5.97 -34.45 -25.85
C ILE A 61 -5.48 -33.38 -26.82
N THR A 62 -6.38 -32.46 -27.20
CA THR A 62 -6.07 -31.33 -28.08
C THR A 62 -5.90 -30.02 -27.33
N GLU A 63 -6.49 -29.93 -26.14
CA GLU A 63 -6.43 -28.79 -25.23
C GLU A 63 -6.49 -29.28 -23.78
N PHE A 64 -5.87 -28.53 -22.88
CA PHE A 64 -5.95 -28.77 -21.45
C PHE A 64 -5.92 -27.46 -20.69
N GLU A 65 -6.37 -27.50 -19.45
CA GLU A 65 -6.40 -26.38 -18.52
C GLU A 65 -5.38 -26.61 -17.40
N ILE A 66 -4.57 -25.60 -17.11
CA ILE A 66 -3.80 -25.55 -15.87
C ILE A 66 -4.63 -24.81 -14.84
N ARG A 67 -4.79 -25.43 -13.66
CA ARG A 67 -5.38 -24.80 -12.48
C ARG A 67 -4.31 -24.55 -11.43
N ILE A 68 -4.30 -23.35 -10.86
CA ILE A 68 -3.38 -22.95 -9.79
C ILE A 68 -4.22 -22.58 -8.57
N GLU A 69 -4.09 -23.38 -7.51
CA GLU A 69 -4.78 -23.24 -6.22
C GLU A 69 -3.74 -22.77 -5.18
N SER A 70 -3.84 -21.52 -4.73
CA SER A 70 -2.98 -21.00 -3.65
C SER A 70 -3.51 -21.38 -2.28
N ASP A 71 -2.62 -21.77 -1.37
CA ASP A 71 -2.98 -22.08 0.02
C ASP A 71 -3.53 -20.86 0.78
N ARG A 72 -3.23 -19.63 0.33
CA ARG A 72 -3.79 -18.38 0.91
C ARG A 72 -5.30 -18.26 0.71
N ASN A 73 -5.90 -19.08 -0.17
CA ASN A 73 -7.34 -19.18 -0.36
C ASN A 73 -8.00 -20.27 0.51
N ASN A 74 -7.27 -20.93 1.42
CA ASN A 74 -7.80 -22.02 2.24
C ASN A 74 -7.61 -21.78 3.76
N PRO A 75 -8.59 -21.18 4.45
CA PRO A 75 -9.85 -20.66 3.92
C PRO A 75 -9.70 -19.26 3.27
N VAL A 76 -10.67 -18.89 2.42
CA VAL A 76 -10.78 -17.51 1.91
C VAL A 76 -11.17 -16.57 3.05
N SER A 77 -10.36 -15.55 3.26
CA SER A 77 -10.55 -14.58 4.33
C SER A 77 -11.80 -13.70 4.12
N SER A 78 -12.33 -13.13 5.20
CA SER A 78 -13.58 -12.35 5.18
C SER A 78 -13.52 -11.08 6.01
N ALA A 79 -14.26 -10.07 5.58
CA ALA A 79 -14.41 -8.82 6.32
C ALA A 79 -15.25 -8.94 7.60
N ARG A 80 -15.96 -10.06 7.77
CA ARG A 80 -16.72 -10.40 8.98
C ARG A 80 -15.94 -11.26 9.96
N GLU A 81 -14.66 -11.53 9.70
CA GLU A 81 -13.79 -12.22 10.65
C GLU A 81 -13.52 -11.33 11.87
N ILE A 82 -13.58 -11.94 13.06
CA ILE A 82 -13.25 -11.30 14.32
C ILE A 82 -11.96 -11.93 14.81
N TYR A 83 -10.98 -11.09 15.15
CA TYR A 83 -9.70 -11.58 15.65
C TYR A 83 -9.90 -12.25 17.01
N HIS A 84 -9.22 -13.37 17.25
CA HIS A 84 -9.39 -14.14 18.49
C HIS A 84 -9.00 -13.37 19.76
N ASN A 85 -8.16 -12.33 19.65
CA ASN A 85 -7.80 -11.43 20.75
C ASN A 85 -8.47 -10.04 20.65
N ASP A 86 -9.55 -9.90 19.88
CA ASP A 86 -10.38 -8.68 19.94
C ASP A 86 -10.88 -8.49 21.39
N PRO A 87 -10.67 -7.32 22.03
CA PRO A 87 -11.11 -7.06 23.40
C PRO A 87 -12.64 -6.93 23.53
N ASN A 88 -13.37 -6.75 22.43
CA ASN A 88 -14.83 -6.64 22.42
C ASN A 88 -15.45 -7.36 21.20
N PRO A 89 -15.33 -8.69 21.11
CA PRO A 89 -15.79 -9.44 19.95
C PRO A 89 -17.32 -9.34 19.75
N GLU A 90 -18.09 -9.21 20.83
CA GLU A 90 -19.54 -9.01 20.74
C GLU A 90 -19.91 -7.66 20.12
N GLY A 91 -19.19 -6.59 20.46
CA GLY A 91 -19.37 -5.27 19.87
C GLY A 91 -19.04 -5.28 18.37
N THR A 92 -17.94 -5.92 18.01
CA THR A 92 -17.53 -6.11 16.60
C THR A 92 -18.59 -6.91 15.83
N ALA A 93 -19.09 -8.02 16.39
CA ALA A 93 -20.15 -8.82 15.77
C ALA A 93 -21.44 -8.01 15.55
N LYS A 94 -21.83 -7.14 16.49
CA LYS A 94 -23.00 -6.26 16.34
C LYS A 94 -22.82 -5.27 15.18
N ASN A 95 -21.61 -4.80 14.90
CA ASN A 95 -21.37 -3.93 13.75
C ASN A 95 -21.67 -4.63 12.43
N PHE A 96 -21.39 -5.93 12.31
CA PHE A 96 -21.70 -6.70 11.10
C PHE A 96 -23.20 -6.84 10.84
N GLN A 97 -24.04 -6.75 11.88
CA GLN A 97 -25.51 -6.81 11.72
C GLN A 97 -26.09 -5.59 10.99
N LYS A 98 -25.31 -4.51 10.79
CA LYS A 98 -25.74 -3.31 10.07
C LYS A 98 -25.92 -3.53 8.56
N SER A 99 -25.45 -4.65 8.03
CA SER A 99 -25.59 -4.99 6.61
C SER A 99 -25.71 -6.50 6.42
N PRO A 100 -26.58 -6.97 5.51
CA PRO A 100 -26.61 -8.38 5.14
C PRO A 100 -25.42 -8.79 4.26
N LEU A 101 -24.63 -7.84 3.77
CA LEU A 101 -23.51 -8.13 2.88
C LEU A 101 -22.22 -8.45 3.65
N ASP A 102 -21.43 -9.33 3.06
CA ASP A 102 -20.07 -9.68 3.45
C ASP A 102 -19.12 -9.50 2.25
N THR A 103 -17.86 -9.22 2.52
CA THR A 103 -16.81 -9.22 1.51
C THR A 103 -15.87 -10.37 1.79
N ARG A 104 -15.79 -11.33 0.86
CA ARG A 104 -14.77 -12.38 0.83
C ARG A 104 -13.58 -11.91 0.01
N TYR A 105 -12.39 -12.35 0.39
CA TYR A 105 -11.15 -11.88 -0.21
C TYR A 105 -10.36 -12.99 -0.91
N PRO A 106 -10.80 -13.46 -2.10
CA PRO A 106 -9.97 -14.31 -2.94
C PRO A 106 -8.58 -13.70 -3.20
N VAL A 107 -7.57 -14.55 -3.21
CA VAL A 107 -6.16 -14.17 -3.33
C VAL A 107 -5.59 -14.60 -4.67
N VAL A 108 -4.91 -13.67 -5.34
CA VAL A 108 -4.14 -13.91 -6.57
C VAL A 108 -2.68 -13.60 -6.28
N ASP A 109 -1.88 -14.61 -5.97
CA ASP A 109 -0.46 -14.48 -5.62
C ASP A 109 0.49 -14.99 -6.73
N VAL A 110 -0.01 -14.98 -7.96
CA VAL A 110 0.70 -15.26 -9.22
C VAL A 110 0.48 -14.08 -10.18
N GLU A 111 1.52 -13.68 -10.91
CA GLU A 111 1.41 -12.64 -11.94
C GLU A 111 0.43 -13.08 -13.03
N LEU A 112 -0.57 -12.23 -13.30
CA LEU A 112 -1.64 -12.55 -14.24
C LEU A 112 -1.14 -12.52 -15.69
N GLU A 113 -1.40 -13.59 -16.42
CA GLU A 113 -1.15 -13.65 -17.86
C GLU A 113 -2.44 -13.45 -18.65
N GLN A 114 -2.32 -13.06 -19.93
CA GLN A 114 -3.47 -13.01 -20.83
C GLN A 114 -4.16 -14.38 -20.90
N GLY A 115 -5.50 -14.38 -20.78
CA GLY A 115 -6.33 -15.58 -20.80
C GLY A 115 -6.39 -16.34 -19.48
N MET A 116 -5.90 -15.76 -18.38
CA MET A 116 -5.94 -16.35 -17.05
C MET A 116 -7.11 -15.80 -16.23
N ASP A 117 -8.16 -16.59 -16.07
CA ASP A 117 -9.34 -16.22 -15.27
C ASP A 117 -9.27 -16.83 -13.87
N GLY A 118 -9.93 -16.18 -12.91
CA GLY A 118 -10.18 -16.75 -11.60
C GLY A 118 -11.46 -17.57 -11.61
N VAL A 119 -11.54 -18.57 -10.75
CA VAL A 119 -12.75 -19.37 -10.53
C VAL A 119 -12.98 -19.51 -9.05
N CYS A 120 -14.22 -19.26 -8.63
CA CYS A 120 -14.67 -19.46 -7.26
C CYS A 120 -15.76 -20.52 -7.26
N VAL A 121 -15.58 -21.57 -6.44
CA VAL A 121 -16.53 -22.67 -6.29
C VAL A 121 -17.08 -22.64 -4.87
N PHE A 122 -18.40 -22.63 -4.73
CA PHE A 122 -19.10 -22.65 -3.45
C PHE A 122 -19.34 -24.08 -2.99
N GLU A 123 -19.49 -24.38 -1.70
CA GLU A 123 -19.75 -25.74 -1.20
C GLU A 123 -21.11 -26.31 -1.67
N LYS A 124 -22.10 -25.44 -1.88
CA LYS A 124 -23.46 -25.77 -2.33
C LYS A 124 -23.90 -24.76 -3.38
N GLU A 125 -24.94 -25.07 -4.14
CA GLU A 125 -25.55 -24.11 -5.08
C GLU A 125 -26.02 -22.87 -4.28
N PRO A 126 -25.41 -21.69 -4.51
CA PRO A 126 -25.82 -20.45 -3.87
C PRO A 126 -27.08 -19.87 -4.52
N THR A 127 -27.71 -18.91 -3.86
CA THR A 127 -28.78 -18.08 -4.43
C THR A 127 -28.42 -16.60 -4.33
N GLY A 128 -29.05 -15.76 -5.15
CA GLY A 128 -28.80 -14.32 -5.18
C GLY A 128 -27.72 -13.92 -6.18
N ASP A 129 -27.11 -12.77 -5.92
CA ASP A 129 -26.12 -12.17 -6.81
C ASP A 129 -24.80 -11.88 -6.07
N TYR A 130 -23.74 -11.66 -6.84
CA TYR A 130 -22.45 -11.20 -6.35
C TYR A 130 -22.00 -9.94 -7.09
N ILE A 131 -21.14 -9.17 -6.43
CA ILE A 131 -20.37 -8.07 -7.03
C ILE A 131 -18.88 -8.41 -6.89
N PHE A 132 -18.14 -8.27 -7.98
CA PHE A 132 -16.71 -8.60 -8.02
C PHE A 132 -15.88 -7.44 -8.57
N GLY A 133 -14.68 -7.26 -8.00
CA GLY A 133 -13.69 -6.29 -8.46
C GLY A 133 -13.59 -5.03 -7.59
N GLY A 134 -14.06 -5.11 -6.35
CA GLY A 134 -13.84 -4.09 -5.32
C GLY A 134 -14.40 -2.72 -5.68
N PRO A 135 -13.64 -1.62 -5.47
CA PRO A 135 -14.17 -0.27 -5.68
C PRO A 135 -14.33 0.15 -7.14
N TYR A 136 -13.82 -0.65 -8.10
CA TYR A 136 -13.71 -0.25 -9.50
C TYR A 136 -14.90 -0.71 -10.34
N TYR A 137 -15.54 -1.81 -9.93
CA TYR A 137 -16.58 -2.51 -10.67
C TYR A 137 -17.80 -2.68 -9.77
N ARG A 138 -18.99 -2.31 -10.29
CA ARG A 138 -20.25 -2.30 -9.53
C ARG A 138 -21.31 -3.21 -10.13
N GLU A 139 -20.98 -3.94 -11.20
CA GLU A 139 -21.93 -4.82 -11.86
C GLU A 139 -22.27 -6.01 -10.96
N SER A 140 -23.57 -6.23 -10.77
CA SER A 140 -24.12 -7.40 -10.10
C SER A 140 -24.24 -8.55 -11.09
N SER A 141 -23.94 -9.77 -10.67
CA SER A 141 -24.05 -10.98 -11.51
C SER A 141 -24.67 -12.13 -10.71
N PRO A 142 -25.48 -12.99 -11.33
CA PRO A 142 -26.14 -14.08 -10.64
C PRO A 142 -25.12 -15.10 -10.13
N LEU A 143 -25.30 -15.53 -8.88
CA LEU A 143 -24.50 -16.59 -8.29
C LEU A 143 -24.82 -17.96 -8.90
N LYS A 144 -23.79 -18.80 -8.95
CA LYS A 144 -23.84 -20.20 -9.38
C LYS A 144 -22.86 -21.01 -8.53
N LYS A 145 -22.99 -22.34 -8.48
CA LYS A 145 -22.03 -23.24 -7.80
C LYS A 145 -20.58 -22.96 -8.20
N GLU A 146 -20.35 -22.63 -9.46
CA GLU A 146 -19.06 -22.17 -9.99
C GLU A 146 -19.26 -20.82 -10.70
N ILE A 147 -18.50 -19.81 -10.29
CA ILE A 147 -18.47 -18.49 -10.94
C ILE A 147 -17.07 -18.21 -11.50
N VAL A 148 -17.03 -17.57 -12.65
CA VAL A 148 -15.78 -17.11 -13.28
C VAL A 148 -15.55 -15.65 -12.92
N LEU A 149 -14.36 -15.38 -12.40
CA LEU A 149 -13.85 -14.05 -12.07
C LEU A 149 -12.97 -13.61 -13.25
N PRO A 150 -13.44 -12.67 -14.08
CA PRO A 150 -12.78 -12.39 -15.34
C PRO A 150 -11.41 -11.74 -15.15
N SER A 151 -10.43 -12.19 -15.94
CA SER A 151 -9.04 -11.73 -15.93
C SER A 151 -8.86 -10.21 -15.81
N TYR A 152 -9.59 -9.43 -16.62
CA TYR A 152 -9.49 -7.96 -16.64
C TYR A 152 -10.00 -7.25 -15.37
N LYS A 153 -10.69 -7.97 -14.46
CA LYS A 153 -11.13 -7.47 -13.15
C LYS A 153 -10.30 -8.01 -11.98
N LEU A 154 -9.39 -8.94 -12.23
CA LEU A 154 -8.54 -9.49 -11.19
C LEU A 154 -7.45 -8.49 -10.80
N GLU A 155 -7.24 -8.38 -9.50
CA GLU A 155 -6.12 -7.71 -8.90
C GLU A 155 -5.08 -8.71 -8.41
N HIS A 156 -3.83 -8.26 -8.33
CA HIS A 156 -2.82 -8.98 -7.55
C HIS A 156 -3.21 -8.93 -6.07
N TRP A 157 -2.87 -9.98 -5.32
CA TRP A 157 -3.20 -10.15 -3.92
C TRP A 157 -4.70 -10.11 -3.64
N GLU A 158 -5.18 -9.06 -2.97
CA GLU A 158 -6.56 -8.94 -2.51
C GLU A 158 -7.55 -8.68 -3.65
N ASN A 159 -8.52 -9.58 -3.82
CA ASN A 159 -9.69 -9.36 -4.67
C ASN A 159 -10.95 -9.29 -3.81
N SER A 160 -11.90 -8.42 -4.13
CA SER A 160 -13.13 -8.27 -3.33
C SER A 160 -14.31 -8.95 -4.02
N LEU A 161 -14.87 -9.97 -3.37
CA LEU A 161 -16.10 -10.65 -3.76
C LEU A 161 -17.18 -10.35 -2.72
N MET A 162 -18.11 -9.46 -3.05
CA MET A 162 -19.21 -9.06 -2.18
C MET A 162 -20.41 -9.97 -2.39
N LEU A 163 -20.92 -10.52 -1.29
CA LEU A 163 -21.95 -11.57 -1.24
C LEU A 163 -22.93 -11.28 -0.11
N ASP A 164 -24.12 -11.90 -0.14
CA ASP A 164 -24.92 -12.00 1.08
C ASP A 164 -24.19 -12.88 2.11
N HIS A 165 -24.21 -12.49 3.39
CA HIS A 165 -23.53 -13.21 4.46
C HIS A 165 -24.05 -14.63 4.72
N THR A 166 -25.25 -14.95 4.23
CA THR A 166 -25.84 -16.30 4.27
C THR A 166 -25.41 -17.17 3.10
N THR A 167 -24.71 -16.62 2.11
CA THR A 167 -24.17 -17.36 0.97
C THR A 167 -23.30 -18.52 1.47
N PRO A 168 -23.40 -19.73 0.86
CA PRO A 168 -22.53 -20.85 1.19
C PRO A 168 -21.05 -20.48 1.22
N LYS A 169 -20.26 -21.22 1.99
CA LYS A 169 -18.81 -21.03 2.03
C LYS A 169 -18.20 -21.30 0.65
N ILE A 170 -17.11 -20.61 0.37
CA ILE A 170 -16.27 -20.89 -0.78
C ILE A 170 -15.48 -22.16 -0.48
N GLU A 171 -15.70 -23.19 -1.30
CA GLU A 171 -15.02 -24.49 -1.23
C GLU A 171 -13.59 -24.38 -1.75
N LYS A 172 -13.40 -23.67 -2.86
CA LYS A 172 -12.09 -23.46 -3.48
C LYS A 172 -12.07 -22.24 -4.39
N VAL A 173 -10.88 -21.66 -4.51
CA VAL A 173 -10.54 -20.62 -5.48
C VAL A 173 -9.30 -21.06 -6.26
N TYR A 174 -9.35 -20.93 -7.58
CA TYR A 174 -8.19 -21.21 -8.42
C TYR A 174 -8.11 -20.26 -9.60
N LEU A 175 -6.90 -20.03 -10.09
CA LEU A 175 -6.67 -19.44 -11.40
C LEU A 175 -6.66 -20.55 -12.44
N ARG A 176 -7.23 -20.30 -13.61
CA ARG A 176 -7.20 -21.23 -14.74
C ARG A 176 -6.65 -20.59 -16.00
N LYS A 177 -5.93 -21.37 -16.79
CA LYS A 177 -5.50 -20.99 -18.14
C LYS A 177 -5.50 -22.20 -19.07
N THR A 178 -6.09 -22.04 -20.24
CA THR A 178 -6.19 -23.11 -21.25
C THR A 178 -5.03 -23.03 -22.23
N PHE A 179 -4.46 -24.19 -22.56
CA PHE A 179 -3.35 -24.34 -23.49
C PHE A 179 -3.71 -25.34 -24.61
N PRO A 180 -3.37 -25.04 -25.88
CA PRO A 180 -3.45 -26.02 -26.94
C PRO A 180 -2.29 -27.03 -26.83
N VAL A 181 -2.55 -28.28 -27.19
CA VAL A 181 -1.51 -29.32 -27.26
C VAL A 181 -0.76 -29.19 -28.59
N ILE A 182 0.39 -28.51 -28.57
CA ILE A 182 1.30 -28.41 -29.72
C ILE A 182 2.32 -29.56 -29.67
N LEU A 183 2.93 -29.75 -28.50
CA LEU A 183 3.82 -30.86 -28.17
C LEU A 183 3.24 -31.58 -26.95
N ARG A 184 3.56 -32.86 -26.80
CA ARG A 184 3.14 -33.63 -25.61
C ARG A 184 3.96 -33.30 -24.38
N GLU A 185 5.21 -32.89 -24.58
CA GLU A 185 6.02 -32.29 -23.53
C GLU A 185 5.63 -30.82 -23.43
N PHE A 186 5.15 -30.45 -22.25
CA PHE A 186 4.73 -29.09 -21.94
C PHE A 186 5.66 -28.52 -20.89
N THR A 187 6.14 -27.31 -21.13
CA THR A 187 6.93 -26.54 -20.18
C THR A 187 6.41 -25.12 -20.18
N HIS A 188 6.03 -24.61 -19.02
CA HIS A 188 5.62 -23.22 -18.85
C HIS A 188 6.13 -22.69 -17.51
N SER A 189 6.42 -21.39 -17.45
CA SER A 189 6.88 -20.77 -16.22
C SER A 189 5.93 -19.65 -15.82
N PHE A 190 5.39 -19.76 -14.60
CA PHE A 190 4.62 -18.69 -13.96
C PHE A 190 5.52 -17.90 -13.03
N ARG A 191 5.30 -16.58 -12.97
CA ARG A 191 5.92 -15.73 -11.95
C ARG A 191 5.02 -15.61 -10.74
N LEU A 192 5.57 -15.92 -9.58
CA LEU A 192 4.91 -15.82 -8.28
C LEU A 192 5.06 -14.40 -7.73
N LEU A 193 4.10 -13.95 -6.92
CA LEU A 193 4.19 -12.64 -6.26
C LEU A 193 4.99 -12.70 -4.95
N SER A 194 5.15 -13.89 -4.35
CA SER A 194 6.03 -14.13 -3.18
C SER A 194 6.90 -15.36 -3.37
N GLU A 195 8.05 -15.38 -2.70
CA GLU A 195 8.97 -16.51 -2.67
C GLU A 195 8.44 -17.66 -1.81
N ASP A 196 7.66 -17.36 -0.76
CA ASP A 196 7.10 -18.35 0.17
C ASP A 196 5.80 -18.99 -0.36
N TRP A 197 5.48 -18.79 -1.64
CA TRP A 197 4.29 -19.36 -2.27
C TRP A 197 4.20 -20.88 -2.07
N SER A 198 3.01 -21.34 -1.74
CA SER A 198 2.63 -22.75 -1.63
C SER A 198 1.22 -22.94 -2.19
N GLY A 199 0.96 -24.16 -2.66
CA GLY A 199 -0.30 -24.46 -3.31
C GLY A 199 -0.21 -25.64 -4.27
N LYS A 200 -1.34 -25.94 -4.91
CA LYS A 200 -1.53 -27.05 -5.84
C LYS A 200 -1.60 -26.55 -7.27
N VAL A 201 -0.94 -27.24 -8.18
CA VAL A 201 -1.14 -27.09 -9.62
C VAL A 201 -1.74 -28.38 -10.18
N SER A 202 -2.78 -28.25 -10.99
CA SER A 202 -3.47 -29.37 -11.63
C SER A 202 -3.57 -29.19 -13.14
N ILE A 203 -3.52 -30.31 -13.85
CA ILE A 203 -3.87 -30.39 -15.27
C ILE A 203 -5.26 -30.99 -15.38
N VAL A 204 -6.16 -30.28 -16.04
CA VAL A 204 -7.56 -30.64 -16.22
C VAL A 204 -7.90 -30.69 -17.70
N ILE A 205 -8.69 -31.68 -18.09
CA ILE A 205 -9.30 -31.77 -19.43
C ILE A 205 -10.81 -31.77 -19.31
N TYR A 206 -11.49 -31.41 -20.39
CA TYR A 206 -12.94 -31.47 -20.48
C TYR A 206 -13.37 -32.64 -21.37
N ASN A 207 -14.19 -33.54 -20.82
CA ASN A 207 -14.84 -34.62 -21.56
C ASN A 207 -16.35 -34.53 -21.32
N ASP A 208 -17.15 -34.40 -22.39
CA ASP A 208 -18.60 -34.17 -22.31
C ASP A 208 -18.99 -33.04 -21.32
N ASN A 209 -18.28 -31.90 -21.40
CA ASN A 209 -18.39 -30.75 -20.49
C ASN A 209 -18.07 -31.03 -19.01
N LYS A 210 -17.52 -32.20 -18.68
CA LYS A 210 -17.08 -32.54 -17.33
C LYS A 210 -15.58 -32.31 -17.20
N ALA A 211 -15.19 -31.50 -16.24
CA ALA A 211 -13.79 -31.31 -15.85
C ALA A 211 -13.23 -32.59 -15.20
N ILE A 212 -12.11 -33.09 -15.72
CA ILE A 212 -11.39 -34.27 -15.22
C ILE A 212 -9.94 -33.86 -14.94
N GLU A 213 -9.53 -33.92 -13.68
CA GLU A 213 -8.11 -33.76 -13.30
C GLU A 213 -7.35 -35.02 -13.70
N ILE A 214 -6.31 -34.85 -14.52
CA ILE A 214 -5.49 -35.97 -15.03
C ILE A 214 -4.10 -36.03 -14.39
N ALA A 215 -3.62 -34.92 -13.83
CA ALA A 215 -2.40 -34.86 -13.03
C ALA A 215 -2.47 -33.68 -12.05
N SER A 216 -1.80 -33.80 -10.91
CA SER A 216 -1.59 -32.70 -9.98
C SER A 216 -0.28 -32.83 -9.22
N ALA A 217 0.23 -31.70 -8.73
CA ALA A 217 1.44 -31.60 -7.94
C ALA A 217 1.30 -30.44 -6.94
N LEU A 218 2.02 -30.53 -5.82
CA LEU A 218 1.95 -29.58 -4.71
C LEU A 218 3.33 -28.96 -4.48
N ILE A 219 3.36 -27.66 -4.19
CA ILE A 219 4.49 -27.00 -3.55
C ILE A 219 4.13 -26.80 -2.09
N GLU A 220 4.85 -27.49 -1.20
CA GLU A 220 4.68 -27.37 0.25
C GLU A 220 5.14 -26.01 0.76
N ASN A 221 4.45 -25.50 1.78
CA ASN A 221 4.86 -24.30 2.46
C ASN A 221 6.22 -24.50 3.15
N SER A 222 7.19 -23.67 2.78
CA SER A 222 8.53 -23.68 3.33
C SER A 222 8.86 -22.27 3.82
N PRO A 223 9.06 -22.05 5.13
CA PRO A 223 9.41 -20.75 5.66
C PRO A 223 10.70 -20.22 5.02
N ILE A 224 10.70 -18.94 4.66
CA ILE A 224 11.88 -18.26 4.10
C ILE A 224 12.34 -17.22 5.09
N VAL A 225 13.57 -17.37 5.56
CA VAL A 225 14.20 -16.39 6.44
C VAL A 225 15.18 -15.55 5.61
N SER A 226 14.91 -14.25 5.52
CA SER A 226 15.78 -13.30 4.84
C SER A 226 17.13 -13.18 5.57
N LYS A 227 18.24 -13.33 4.84
CA LYS A 227 19.59 -13.14 5.40
C LYS A 227 19.76 -11.74 5.99
N LYS A 228 19.28 -10.71 5.29
CA LYS A 228 19.29 -9.32 5.76
C LYS A 228 18.48 -9.17 7.05
N ALA A 229 17.33 -9.84 7.15
CA ALA A 229 16.51 -9.81 8.36
C ALA A 229 17.24 -10.45 9.57
N VAL A 230 17.97 -11.54 9.36
CA VAL A 230 18.80 -12.17 10.41
C VAL A 230 19.92 -11.25 10.88
N GLU A 231 20.53 -10.49 9.97
CA GLU A 231 21.56 -9.50 10.32
C GLU A 231 20.98 -8.37 11.17
N VAL A 232 19.85 -7.79 10.77
CA VAL A 232 19.15 -6.76 11.56
C VAL A 232 18.69 -7.29 12.91
N GLU A 233 18.20 -8.52 12.98
CA GLU A 233 17.79 -9.15 14.24
C GLU A 233 18.95 -9.26 15.24
N LYS A 234 20.17 -9.56 14.78
CA LYS A 234 21.37 -9.59 15.64
C LYS A 234 21.78 -8.21 16.17
N MET A 235 21.34 -7.13 15.53
CA MET A 235 21.63 -5.76 15.95
C MET A 235 20.63 -5.23 17.00
N LYS A 236 19.51 -5.95 17.24
CA LYS A 236 18.53 -5.61 18.28
C LYS A 236 19.16 -5.67 19.68
N GLY A 237 18.69 -4.79 20.57
CA GLY A 237 19.28 -4.56 21.89
C GLY A 237 20.63 -3.82 21.88
N GLY A 238 21.21 -3.55 20.71
CA GLY A 238 22.44 -2.77 20.55
C GLY A 238 22.21 -1.25 20.54
N PRO A 239 23.28 -0.44 20.52
CA PRO A 239 23.17 1.01 20.41
C PRO A 239 22.56 1.44 19.07
N VAL A 240 22.00 2.64 19.03
CA VAL A 240 21.58 3.31 17.78
C VAL A 240 22.84 3.77 17.05
N SER A 241 23.38 2.92 16.19
CA SER A 241 24.57 3.19 15.37
C SER A 241 24.19 3.45 13.91
N ARG A 242 25.07 4.15 13.17
CA ARG A 242 24.88 4.36 11.72
C ARG A 242 24.67 3.05 10.97
N GLU A 243 25.45 2.01 11.27
CA GLU A 243 25.32 0.69 10.65
C GLU A 243 23.93 0.09 10.87
N ARG A 244 23.43 0.11 12.12
CA ARG A 244 22.10 -0.39 12.46
C ARG A 244 21.00 0.39 11.74
N LEU A 245 21.13 1.71 11.68
CA LEU A 245 20.18 2.58 10.98
C LEU A 245 20.13 2.29 9.48
N ILE A 246 21.28 2.11 8.82
CA ILE A 246 21.34 1.75 7.40
C ILE A 246 20.74 0.37 7.14
N ALA A 247 21.05 -0.62 7.98
CA ALA A 247 20.50 -1.97 7.83
C ALA A 247 18.98 -1.99 8.04
N ALA A 248 18.46 -1.24 9.00
CA ALA A 248 17.02 -1.07 9.20
C ALA A 248 16.36 -0.36 8.00
N LEU A 249 16.97 0.72 7.50
CA LEU A 249 16.47 1.48 6.35
C LEU A 249 16.43 0.63 5.06
N ASP A 250 17.41 -0.24 4.85
CA ASP A 250 17.42 -1.21 3.74
C ASP A 250 16.16 -2.10 3.77
N LEU A 251 15.82 -2.65 4.93
CA LEU A 251 14.60 -3.46 5.08
C LEU A 251 13.31 -2.63 4.90
N VAL A 252 13.28 -1.39 5.37
CA VAL A 252 12.14 -0.46 5.19
C VAL A 252 11.92 -0.14 3.71
N ILE A 253 12.99 0.16 2.95
CA ILE A 253 12.90 0.40 1.50
C ILE A 253 12.36 -0.85 0.81
N ALA A 254 12.90 -2.03 1.13
CA ALA A 254 12.48 -3.28 0.54
C ALA A 254 11.01 -3.64 0.84
N ASP A 255 10.49 -3.31 2.03
CA ASP A 255 9.07 -3.48 2.39
C ASP A 255 8.15 -2.72 1.43
N GLY A 256 8.42 -1.42 1.21
CA GLY A 256 7.58 -0.64 0.30
C GLY A 256 7.67 -1.09 -1.16
N LEU A 257 8.84 -1.57 -1.62
CA LEU A 257 8.99 -2.14 -2.96
C LEU A 257 8.13 -3.41 -3.13
N ARG A 258 7.99 -4.24 -2.08
CA ARG A 258 7.11 -5.42 -2.11
C ARG A 258 5.63 -5.06 -2.11
N ARG A 259 5.25 -3.98 -1.43
CA ARG A 259 3.87 -3.44 -1.42
C ARG A 259 3.45 -2.79 -2.73
N GLN A 260 4.38 -2.57 -3.67
CA GLN A 260 4.10 -1.85 -4.90
C GLN A 260 3.12 -2.65 -5.78
N ASN A 261 1.96 -2.05 -6.09
CA ASN A 261 1.02 -2.63 -7.04
C ASN A 261 1.58 -2.52 -8.47
N ASN A 262 2.14 -3.63 -8.94
CA ASN A 262 2.72 -3.74 -10.29
C ASN A 262 1.77 -4.38 -11.31
N ASN A 263 0.49 -4.62 -10.96
CA ASN A 263 -0.51 -5.08 -11.93
C ASN A 263 -0.84 -3.94 -12.91
N THR A 264 -0.33 -4.02 -14.15
CA THR A 264 -0.51 -2.97 -15.17
C THR A 264 -1.95 -2.80 -15.64
N SER A 265 -2.81 -3.80 -15.39
CA SER A 265 -4.25 -3.71 -15.67
C SER A 265 -5.04 -3.07 -14.51
N SER A 266 -4.41 -2.89 -13.35
CA SER A 266 -5.07 -2.34 -12.17
C SER A 266 -5.42 -0.86 -12.36
N PRO A 267 -6.62 -0.42 -11.95
CA PRO A 267 -6.95 0.99 -11.86
C PRO A 267 -6.00 1.76 -10.93
N THR A 268 -5.32 1.09 -9.99
CA THR A 268 -4.35 1.70 -9.07
C THR A 268 -2.93 1.20 -9.32
N TYR A 269 -2.60 0.84 -10.56
CA TYR A 269 -1.23 0.54 -10.97
C TYR A 269 -0.27 1.64 -10.48
N GLY A 270 0.79 1.23 -9.79
CA GLY A 270 1.77 2.15 -9.21
C GLY A 270 1.43 2.69 -7.82
N SER A 271 0.29 2.35 -7.21
CA SER A 271 0.06 2.61 -5.78
C SER A 271 0.77 1.57 -4.89
N LEU A 272 0.78 1.80 -3.58
CA LEU A 272 1.10 0.76 -2.59
C LEU A 272 -0.17 0.13 -2.03
N TYR A 273 -0.12 -1.17 -1.73
CA TYR A 273 -1.07 -1.78 -0.80
C TYR A 273 -0.88 -1.17 0.60
N ALA A 274 -1.93 -0.53 1.11
CA ALA A 274 -1.85 0.20 2.37
C ALA A 274 -1.55 -0.69 3.58
N PHE A 275 -1.95 -1.97 3.52
CA PHE A 275 -1.77 -2.93 4.60
C PHE A 275 -1.13 -4.22 4.12
N TYR A 276 -0.37 -4.86 5.00
CA TYR A 276 -0.05 -6.28 4.90
C TYR A 276 -0.69 -6.99 6.08
N ASP A 277 -1.53 -7.99 5.79
CA ASP A 277 -2.25 -8.79 6.78
C ASP A 277 -1.39 -9.99 7.18
N MET A 278 -0.91 -10.02 8.42
CA MET A 278 0.00 -11.07 8.89
C MET A 278 -0.68 -12.43 9.04
N GLU A 279 -1.99 -12.45 9.28
CA GLU A 279 -2.72 -13.71 9.45
C GLU A 279 -3.03 -14.33 8.08
N ALA A 280 -3.55 -13.52 7.16
CA ALA A 280 -3.87 -13.98 5.81
C ALA A 280 -2.65 -14.02 4.86
N LYS A 281 -1.49 -13.49 5.30
CA LYS A 281 -0.23 -13.37 4.56
C LYS A 281 -0.38 -12.74 3.18
N LEU A 282 -1.06 -11.59 3.11
CA LEU A 282 -1.34 -10.92 1.84
C LEU A 282 -1.38 -9.40 1.96
N HIS A 283 -1.05 -8.74 0.85
CA HIS A 283 -1.15 -7.29 0.70
C HIS A 283 -2.59 -6.86 0.40
N ARG A 284 -3.08 -5.83 1.10
CA ARG A 284 -4.47 -5.35 1.05
C ARG A 284 -4.57 -3.87 0.70
N THR A 285 -5.69 -3.49 0.09
CA THR A 285 -6.09 -2.09 -0.08
C THR A 285 -5.11 -1.27 -0.93
N SER A 286 -5.07 -1.55 -2.24
CA SER A 286 -4.33 -0.73 -3.22
C SER A 286 -5.03 0.60 -3.57
N TYR A 287 -6.24 0.81 -3.05
CA TYR A 287 -7.13 1.94 -3.34
C TYR A 287 -7.13 3.01 -2.23
N TRP A 288 -6.01 3.16 -1.54
CA TRP A 288 -5.78 4.21 -0.55
C TRP A 288 -4.54 5.01 -0.92
N ASN A 289 -4.75 6.06 -1.73
CA ASN A 289 -3.68 6.80 -2.38
C ASN A 289 -2.78 7.54 -1.40
N TRP A 290 -3.34 8.22 -0.39
CA TRP A 290 -2.51 9.00 0.55
C TRP A 290 -1.58 8.10 1.38
N ALA A 291 -1.96 6.86 1.66
CA ALA A 291 -1.16 5.94 2.47
C ALA A 291 0.22 5.60 1.87
N SER A 292 0.44 5.92 0.59
CA SER A 292 1.70 5.67 -0.12
C SER A 292 2.68 6.85 -0.07
N THR A 293 2.26 8.03 0.39
CA THR A 293 3.01 9.27 0.10
C THR A 293 4.29 9.40 0.93
N GLN A 294 4.26 9.01 2.19
CA GLN A 294 5.44 9.07 3.07
C GLN A 294 6.58 8.17 2.58
N TYR A 295 6.25 7.06 1.93
CA TYR A 295 7.25 6.18 1.33
C TYR A 295 8.01 6.88 0.19
N VAL A 296 7.32 7.71 -0.62
CA VAL A 296 7.96 8.48 -1.70
C VAL A 296 9.02 9.41 -1.14
N LYS A 297 8.69 10.26 -0.16
CA LYS A 297 9.68 11.15 0.47
C LYS A 297 10.86 10.36 1.05
N MET A 298 10.56 9.32 1.81
CA MET A 298 11.57 8.49 2.47
C MET A 298 12.57 7.91 1.46
N VAL A 299 12.10 7.32 0.36
CA VAL A 299 12.97 6.76 -0.68
C VAL A 299 13.79 7.85 -1.37
N LEU A 300 13.17 8.97 -1.74
CA LEU A 300 13.86 10.06 -2.44
C LEU A 300 14.89 10.79 -1.57
N ASP A 301 14.74 10.75 -0.26
CA ASP A 301 15.76 11.20 0.68
C ASP A 301 16.86 10.14 0.84
N ALA A 302 16.47 8.86 0.99
CA ALA A 302 17.38 7.75 1.21
C ALA A 302 18.38 7.55 0.06
N ILE A 303 17.99 7.85 -1.19
CA ILE A 303 18.91 7.79 -2.34
C ILE A 303 20.09 8.77 -2.24
N ASN A 304 20.06 9.74 -1.32
CA ASN A 304 21.19 10.64 -1.06
C ASN A 304 22.17 10.08 -0.04
N ILE A 305 21.88 8.91 0.55
CA ILE A 305 22.76 8.23 1.49
C ILE A 305 23.71 7.29 0.73
N PRO A 306 25.04 7.47 0.81
CA PRO A 306 26.00 6.69 0.03
C PRO A 306 25.90 5.18 0.22
N GLU A 307 25.57 4.72 1.43
CA GLU A 307 25.38 3.30 1.72
C GLU A 307 24.15 2.72 1.01
N ILE A 308 23.08 3.49 0.86
CA ILE A 308 21.88 3.07 0.13
C ILE A 308 22.14 3.01 -1.38
N GLN A 309 22.90 3.97 -1.92
CA GLN A 309 23.31 3.97 -3.34
C GLN A 309 24.16 2.74 -3.73
N LYS A 310 24.81 2.08 -2.76
CA LYS A 310 25.55 0.83 -2.99
C LYS A 310 24.63 -0.39 -3.01
N LEU A 311 23.48 -0.31 -2.36
CA LEU A 311 22.51 -1.40 -2.23
C LEU A 311 21.48 -1.41 -3.35
N TYR A 312 21.14 -0.22 -3.87
CA TYR A 312 20.08 -0.02 -4.83
C TYR A 312 20.54 0.82 -6.02
N ASN A 313 19.97 0.53 -7.19
CA ASN A 313 20.04 1.45 -8.30
C ASN A 313 19.12 2.65 -8.01
N THR A 314 19.71 3.85 -7.97
CA THR A 314 19.00 5.10 -7.71
C THR A 314 17.85 5.34 -8.70
N GLN A 315 18.06 5.03 -9.97
CA GLN A 315 17.04 5.25 -11.00
C GLN A 315 15.83 4.34 -10.80
N ASP A 316 16.05 3.07 -10.45
CA ASP A 316 14.96 2.13 -10.18
C ASP A 316 14.10 2.57 -8.99
N LEU A 317 14.74 3.15 -7.94
CA LEU A 317 14.02 3.70 -6.79
C LEU A 317 13.21 4.96 -7.16
N ILE A 318 13.77 5.85 -7.98
CA ILE A 318 13.05 7.01 -8.50
C ILE A 318 11.85 6.58 -9.36
N GLU A 319 12.02 5.58 -10.22
CA GLU A 319 10.93 5.05 -11.07
C GLU A 319 9.83 4.40 -10.23
N SER A 320 10.18 3.69 -9.15
CA SER A 320 9.18 3.16 -8.21
C SER A 320 8.39 4.28 -7.53
N ALA A 321 9.08 5.34 -7.10
CA ALA A 321 8.43 6.51 -6.51
C ALA A 321 7.57 7.28 -7.53
N ASP A 322 8.02 7.42 -8.78
CA ASP A 322 7.29 8.08 -9.86
C ASP A 322 5.96 7.39 -10.13
N LYS A 323 5.92 6.05 -10.17
CA LYS A 323 4.67 5.28 -10.31
C LYS A 323 3.60 5.70 -9.30
N ILE A 324 3.98 5.92 -8.04
CA ILE A 324 3.06 6.40 -6.98
C ILE A 324 2.57 7.81 -7.32
N GLY A 325 3.47 8.72 -7.70
CA GLY A 325 3.13 10.08 -8.12
C GLY A 325 2.18 10.12 -9.33
N ARG A 326 2.44 9.31 -10.36
CA ARG A 326 1.57 9.19 -11.55
C ARG A 326 0.18 8.70 -11.18
N ASN A 327 0.08 7.71 -10.29
CA ASN A 327 -1.22 7.25 -9.78
C ASN A 327 -1.96 8.37 -9.01
N ILE A 328 -1.27 9.17 -8.21
CA ILE A 328 -1.88 10.34 -7.55
C ILE A 328 -2.41 11.35 -8.58
N LEU A 329 -1.58 11.73 -9.56
CA LEU A 329 -1.96 12.69 -10.61
C LEU A 329 -3.16 12.22 -11.43
N LYS A 330 -3.24 10.91 -11.72
CA LYS A 330 -4.37 10.28 -12.42
C LYS A 330 -5.72 10.56 -11.74
N TYR A 331 -5.73 10.71 -10.42
CA TYR A 331 -6.95 10.92 -9.63
C TYR A 331 -7.07 12.32 -9.03
N GLN A 332 -6.44 13.32 -9.65
CA GLN A 332 -6.76 14.72 -9.37
C GLN A 332 -8.12 15.07 -9.97
N LEU A 333 -8.99 15.69 -9.19
CA LEU A 333 -10.29 16.17 -9.65
C LEU A 333 -10.12 17.49 -10.41
N LYS A 334 -10.46 17.49 -11.70
CA LYS A 334 -10.32 18.65 -12.61
C LYS A 334 -11.64 19.10 -13.23
N GLU A 335 -12.76 18.67 -12.65
CA GLU A 335 -14.09 19.06 -13.11
C GLU A 335 -14.35 20.52 -12.70
N GLU A 336 -14.49 21.40 -13.69
CA GLU A 336 -14.71 22.83 -13.49
C GLU A 336 -15.99 23.08 -12.68
N GLY A 337 -15.89 23.90 -11.63
CA GLY A 337 -16.99 24.25 -10.74
C GLY A 337 -17.35 23.17 -9.73
N HIS A 338 -16.65 22.02 -9.74
CA HIS A 338 -16.90 20.96 -8.76
C HIS A 338 -16.49 21.44 -7.35
N PRO A 339 -17.27 21.14 -6.27
CA PRO A 339 -16.96 21.66 -4.93
C PRO A 339 -15.59 21.28 -4.35
N GLY A 340 -15.02 20.18 -4.83
CA GLY A 340 -13.66 19.69 -4.51
C GLY A 340 -12.62 19.84 -5.62
N GLU A 341 -12.83 20.74 -6.59
CA GLU A 341 -11.92 20.98 -7.72
C GLU A 341 -10.45 21.16 -7.27
N GLY A 342 -9.50 20.60 -8.02
CA GLY A 342 -8.07 20.60 -7.71
C GLY A 342 -7.63 19.58 -6.65
N SER A 343 -8.54 19.09 -5.80
CA SER A 343 -8.23 18.08 -4.77
C SER A 343 -8.07 16.67 -5.35
N PHE A 344 -7.42 15.78 -4.61
CA PHE A 344 -7.14 14.41 -5.04
C PHE A 344 -8.12 13.40 -4.41
N LEU A 345 -8.38 12.32 -5.14
CA LEU A 345 -9.00 11.12 -4.56
C LEU A 345 -8.04 10.49 -3.56
N VAL A 346 -8.49 10.38 -2.31
CA VAL A 346 -7.65 9.89 -1.22
C VAL A 346 -7.83 8.41 -0.97
N ILE A 347 -9.06 7.93 -1.04
CA ILE A 347 -9.43 6.55 -0.77
C ILE A 347 -10.77 6.24 -1.44
N TRP A 348 -10.91 5.02 -1.91
CA TRP A 348 -12.24 4.42 -2.05
C TRP A 348 -12.63 3.81 -0.71
N MET A 349 -13.33 4.60 0.10
CA MET A 349 -13.71 4.17 1.44
C MET A 349 -14.71 3.03 1.35
N ARG A 350 -14.34 1.89 1.94
CA ARG A 350 -15.21 0.73 2.05
C ARG A 350 -16.39 1.06 2.97
N ARG A 351 -17.58 0.66 2.54
CA ARG A 351 -18.81 0.58 3.33
C ARG A 351 -19.28 -0.86 3.31
N PHE A 352 -20.18 -1.20 4.23
CA PHE A 352 -20.70 -2.56 4.29
C PHE A 352 -21.41 -3.02 3.01
N HIS A 353 -21.88 -2.10 2.16
CA HIS A 353 -22.66 -2.43 0.96
C HIS A 353 -22.12 -1.78 -0.33
N SER A 354 -20.97 -1.11 -0.28
CA SER A 354 -20.41 -0.39 -1.44
C SER A 354 -19.02 0.16 -1.14
N TYR A 355 -18.38 0.72 -2.16
CA TYR A 355 -17.25 1.62 -2.00
C TYR A 355 -17.66 3.03 -2.41
N SER A 356 -17.27 4.02 -1.61
CA SER A 356 -17.51 5.44 -1.90
C SER A 356 -16.19 6.16 -2.17
N LYS A 357 -16.11 6.90 -3.27
CA LYS A 357 -14.96 7.75 -3.60
C LYS A 357 -14.90 8.96 -2.67
N TRP A 358 -13.79 9.13 -1.96
CA TRP A 358 -13.58 10.27 -1.06
C TRP A 358 -12.50 11.16 -1.64
N ILE A 359 -12.87 12.40 -1.98
CA ILE A 359 -11.92 13.45 -2.37
C ILE A 359 -11.54 14.19 -1.09
N GLY A 360 -10.25 14.24 -0.77
CA GLY A 360 -9.78 14.86 0.47
C GLY A 360 -9.24 16.26 0.20
N THR A 361 -9.96 17.30 0.63
CA THR A 361 -9.52 18.69 0.48
C THR A 361 -8.27 18.97 1.31
N SER A 362 -8.14 18.30 2.47
CA SER A 362 -7.02 18.45 3.40
C SER A 362 -5.89 17.43 3.17
N ASP A 363 -6.24 16.16 2.97
CA ASP A 363 -5.27 15.09 2.67
C ASP A 363 -4.46 15.36 1.39
N SER A 364 -5.03 16.13 0.46
CA SER A 364 -4.32 16.60 -0.73
C SER A 364 -3.02 17.34 -0.36
N GLY A 365 -2.99 18.10 0.73
CA GLY A 365 -1.79 18.79 1.20
C GLY A 365 -0.66 17.82 1.59
N VAL A 366 -1.01 16.72 2.27
CA VAL A 366 -0.08 15.63 2.62
C VAL A 366 0.47 14.95 1.38
N MET A 367 -0.38 14.67 0.39
CA MET A 367 0.03 14.07 -0.87
C MET A 367 1.03 14.96 -1.62
N ILE A 368 0.83 16.28 -1.58
CA ILE A 368 1.74 17.27 -2.16
C ILE A 368 3.08 17.28 -1.43
N ARG A 369 3.07 17.40 -0.09
CA ARG A 369 4.30 17.45 0.72
C ARG A 369 5.15 16.20 0.58
N TRP A 370 4.53 15.04 0.71
CA TRP A 370 5.27 13.79 0.88
C TRP A 370 5.51 13.07 -0.44
N ALA A 371 4.75 13.37 -1.51
CA ALA A 371 4.96 12.74 -2.82
C ALA A 371 5.24 13.73 -3.95
N LEU A 372 4.30 14.63 -4.28
CA LEU A 372 4.40 15.40 -5.53
C LEU A 372 5.58 16.38 -5.55
N MET A 373 5.77 17.15 -4.48
CA MET A 373 6.88 18.12 -4.41
C MET A 373 8.26 17.44 -4.34
N PRO A 374 8.46 16.36 -3.54
CA PRO A 374 9.67 15.56 -3.60
C PRO A 374 9.96 14.99 -5.00
N LEU A 375 8.93 14.49 -5.70
CA LEU A 375 9.08 14.00 -7.07
C LEU A 375 9.44 15.11 -8.04
N PHE A 376 8.85 16.30 -7.92
CA PHE A 376 9.27 17.47 -8.70
C PHE A 376 10.74 17.82 -8.45
N GLN A 377 11.20 17.78 -7.18
CA GLN A 377 12.59 18.08 -6.84
C GLN A 377 13.55 17.05 -7.44
N ALA A 378 13.21 15.76 -7.37
CA ALA A 378 14.04 14.66 -7.86
C ALA A 378 14.07 14.53 -9.39
N THR A 379 12.92 14.71 -10.05
CA THR A 379 12.76 14.43 -11.49
C THR A 379 12.75 15.69 -12.36
N ARG A 380 12.48 16.86 -11.76
CA ARG A 380 12.18 18.13 -12.46
C ARG A 380 10.97 18.08 -13.39
N ASP A 381 10.12 17.05 -13.27
CA ASP A 381 8.88 16.97 -14.02
C ASP A 381 7.87 18.00 -13.49
N SER A 382 7.64 19.04 -14.29
CA SER A 382 6.72 20.13 -13.97
C SER A 382 5.27 19.70 -13.73
N THR A 383 4.84 18.53 -14.21
CA THR A 383 3.46 18.05 -14.00
C THR A 383 3.10 17.95 -12.52
N TYR A 384 4.06 17.57 -11.68
CA TYR A 384 3.89 17.51 -10.23
C TYR A 384 3.72 18.90 -9.60
N LEU A 385 4.54 19.86 -10.02
CA LEU A 385 4.45 21.24 -9.55
C LEU A 385 3.12 21.88 -9.96
N GLU A 386 2.73 21.74 -11.23
CA GLU A 386 1.52 22.36 -11.75
C GLU A 386 0.25 21.76 -11.13
N ALA A 387 0.21 20.44 -10.90
CA ALA A 387 -0.89 19.81 -10.17
C ALA A 387 -1.00 20.35 -8.74
N SER A 388 0.13 20.54 -8.06
CA SER A 388 0.17 21.06 -6.69
C SER A 388 -0.26 22.53 -6.62
N LYS A 389 0.18 23.37 -7.57
CA LYS A 389 -0.27 24.77 -7.70
C LYS A 389 -1.77 24.84 -7.96
N TYR A 390 -2.28 24.02 -8.88
CA TYR A 390 -3.69 24.00 -9.22
C TYR A 390 -4.56 23.66 -8.00
N TRP A 391 -4.17 22.66 -7.21
CA TRP A 391 -4.82 22.37 -5.92
C TRP A 391 -4.87 23.60 -5.01
N CYS A 392 -3.73 24.28 -4.79
CA CYS A 392 -3.68 25.40 -3.85
C CYS A 392 -4.54 26.58 -4.30
N LEU A 393 -4.53 26.91 -5.60
CA LEU A 393 -5.34 27.99 -6.15
C LEU A 393 -6.84 27.69 -5.99
N GLN A 394 -7.28 26.49 -6.35
CA GLN A 394 -8.68 26.08 -6.23
C GLN A 394 -9.12 26.02 -4.76
N LYS A 395 -8.23 25.56 -3.88
CA LYS A 395 -8.49 25.54 -2.44
C LYS A 395 -8.66 26.94 -1.86
N ASP A 396 -7.87 27.92 -2.31
CA ASP A 396 -7.98 29.29 -1.83
C ASP A 396 -9.37 29.89 -2.10
N GLU A 397 -9.95 29.57 -3.26
CA GLU A 397 -11.32 29.91 -3.62
C GLU A 397 -12.36 29.14 -2.77
N MET A 398 -12.10 27.87 -2.45
CA MET A 398 -12.97 27.11 -1.53
C MET A 398 -12.98 27.71 -0.13
N LEU A 399 -11.84 28.22 0.34
CA LEU A 399 -11.75 28.83 1.66
C LEU A 399 -12.68 30.04 1.83
N ASP A 400 -13.07 30.73 0.75
CA ASP A 400 -14.05 31.82 0.82
C ASP A 400 -15.49 31.33 1.02
N LYS A 401 -15.77 30.08 0.64
CA LYS A 401 -17.11 29.50 0.69
C LYS A 401 -17.45 28.89 2.06
N PHE A 402 -16.45 28.66 2.91
CA PHE A 402 -16.61 27.96 4.18
C PHE A 402 -15.98 28.71 5.36
N GLU A 403 -16.69 28.73 6.50
CA GLU A 403 -16.13 29.18 7.77
C GLU A 403 -14.97 28.27 8.21
N VAL A 404 -15.17 26.95 8.05
CA VAL A 404 -14.16 25.90 8.21
C VAL A 404 -14.34 24.93 7.04
N LEU A 405 -13.30 24.75 6.23
CA LEU A 405 -13.37 23.94 5.01
C LEU A 405 -13.61 22.46 5.35
N PRO A 406 -14.65 21.81 4.81
CA PRO A 406 -14.88 20.40 5.07
C PRO A 406 -13.77 19.51 4.51
N HIS A 407 -13.39 18.49 5.29
CA HIS A 407 -12.24 17.61 5.01
C HIS A 407 -12.44 16.69 3.79
N PHE A 408 -13.63 16.07 3.67
CA PHE A 408 -13.91 15.08 2.63
C PHE A 408 -15.15 15.43 1.83
N TYR A 409 -15.03 15.37 0.50
CA TYR A 409 -16.16 15.34 -0.41
C TYR A 409 -16.45 13.89 -0.82
N ARG A 410 -17.67 13.42 -0.55
CA ARG A 410 -18.14 12.10 -0.96
C ARG A 410 -18.71 12.18 -2.35
N TYR A 411 -17.89 11.80 -3.33
CA TYR A 411 -18.18 12.02 -4.74
C TYR A 411 -19.48 11.34 -5.19
N ASP A 412 -19.68 10.07 -4.80
CA ASP A 412 -20.89 9.32 -5.16
C ASP A 412 -22.18 9.86 -4.51
N ASP A 413 -22.06 10.62 -3.42
CA ASP A 413 -23.19 11.20 -2.69
C ASP A 413 -23.39 12.69 -2.99
N ASN A 414 -22.55 13.27 -3.84
CA ASN A 414 -22.54 14.69 -4.20
C ASN A 414 -22.62 15.63 -2.97
N ARG A 415 -21.83 15.35 -1.92
CA ARG A 415 -21.84 16.17 -0.71
C ARG A 415 -20.54 16.09 0.09
N PHE A 416 -20.26 17.16 0.83
CA PHE A 416 -19.24 17.12 1.87
C PHE A 416 -19.69 16.30 3.07
N ASN A 417 -18.74 15.65 3.73
CA ASN A 417 -18.96 15.11 5.07
C ASN A 417 -19.23 16.25 6.05
N GLU A 418 -20.26 16.07 6.88
CA GLU A 418 -20.66 17.04 7.91
C GLU A 418 -19.62 17.15 9.03
N LYS A 419 -18.93 16.05 9.32
CA LYS A 419 -17.89 15.98 10.36
C LYS A 419 -16.51 16.16 9.72
N ILE A 420 -15.81 17.18 10.18
CA ILE A 420 -14.39 17.45 9.92
C ILE A 420 -13.61 16.79 11.04
N LEU A 421 -12.58 16.00 10.73
CA LEU A 421 -11.73 15.36 11.74
C LEU A 421 -10.53 16.25 12.08
N ASP A 422 -9.97 16.12 13.27
CA ASP A 422 -8.69 16.75 13.67
C ASP A 422 -7.54 16.46 12.70
N GLU A 423 -7.60 15.31 12.01
CA GLU A 423 -6.66 14.88 10.98
C GLU A 423 -6.51 15.91 9.84
N THR A 424 -7.50 16.76 9.62
CA THR A 424 -7.44 17.91 8.68
C THR A 424 -6.25 18.85 8.95
N GLY A 425 -5.72 18.83 10.18
CA GLY A 425 -4.65 19.73 10.62
C GLY A 425 -3.38 19.66 9.78
N TRP A 426 -3.07 18.53 9.14
CA TRP A 426 -1.87 18.35 8.32
C TRP A 426 -1.87 19.10 6.98
N ASP A 427 -3.00 19.69 6.58
CA ASP A 427 -3.15 20.33 5.28
C ASP A 427 -2.09 21.40 4.94
N PRO A 428 -1.65 22.25 5.90
CA PRO A 428 -0.63 23.25 5.63
C PRO A 428 0.71 22.68 5.14
N GLU A 429 0.95 21.37 5.28
CA GLU A 429 2.13 20.70 4.71
C GLU A 429 2.26 20.93 3.20
N GLY A 430 1.15 20.87 2.44
CA GLY A 430 1.17 21.10 0.99
C GLY A 430 1.48 22.56 0.64
N HIS A 431 0.91 23.48 1.40
CA HIS A 431 1.17 24.92 1.28
C HIS A 431 2.63 25.27 1.59
N ALA A 432 3.18 24.71 2.68
CA ALA A 432 4.56 24.89 3.06
C ALA A 432 5.53 24.37 1.99
N ALA A 433 5.28 23.17 1.46
CA ALA A 433 6.12 22.59 0.39
C ALA A 433 6.12 23.44 -0.88
N LEU A 434 4.97 24.00 -1.26
CA LEU A 434 4.85 24.90 -2.41
C LEU A 434 5.58 26.23 -2.16
N TYR A 435 5.39 26.84 -0.98
CA TYR A 435 6.08 28.06 -0.61
C TYR A 435 7.60 27.87 -0.58
N GLU A 436 8.10 26.79 0.05
CA GLU A 436 9.52 26.43 0.08
C GLU A 436 10.11 26.28 -1.33
N ALA A 437 9.36 25.70 -2.27
CA ALA A 437 9.84 25.45 -3.64
C ALA A 437 9.75 26.67 -4.57
N THR A 438 8.87 27.63 -4.30
CA THR A 438 8.54 28.71 -5.25
C THR A 438 8.78 30.12 -4.71
N GLY A 439 8.78 30.31 -3.39
CA GLY A 439 8.79 31.62 -2.74
C GLY A 439 7.50 32.43 -2.93
N ASP A 440 6.43 31.84 -3.45
CA ASP A 440 5.17 32.55 -3.72
C ASP A 440 4.33 32.68 -2.43
N GLU A 441 4.22 33.91 -1.93
CA GLU A 441 3.51 34.24 -0.68
C GLU A 441 2.03 33.82 -0.72
N ARG A 442 1.40 33.70 -1.89
CA ARG A 442 0.00 33.27 -1.99
C ARG A 442 -0.22 31.90 -1.36
N PHE A 443 0.73 30.98 -1.51
CA PHE A 443 0.62 29.64 -0.92
C PHE A 443 0.70 29.67 0.60
N ARG A 444 1.58 30.52 1.12
CA ARG A 444 1.77 30.75 2.54
C ARG A 444 0.54 31.43 3.17
N GLU A 445 -0.01 32.46 2.53
CA GLU A 445 -1.23 33.14 2.97
C GLU A 445 -2.45 32.21 2.97
N SER A 446 -2.60 31.39 1.91
CA SER A 446 -3.69 30.41 1.82
C SER A 446 -3.61 29.36 2.95
N GLY A 447 -2.41 28.82 3.22
CA GLY A 447 -2.18 27.90 4.34
C GLY A 447 -2.50 28.52 5.69
N LYS A 448 -2.14 29.80 5.90
CA LYS A 448 -2.51 30.55 7.10
C LYS A 448 -4.02 30.73 7.26
N ARG A 449 -4.72 31.13 6.19
CA ARG A 449 -6.18 31.25 6.20
C ARG A 449 -6.86 29.93 6.57
N PHE A 450 -6.39 28.82 6.01
CA PHE A 450 -6.87 27.49 6.34
C PHE A 450 -6.65 27.18 7.83
N MET A 451 -5.41 27.28 8.31
CA MET A 451 -5.06 26.85 9.66
C MET A 451 -5.73 27.72 10.73
N ASP A 452 -5.77 29.04 10.56
CA ASP A 452 -6.41 29.94 11.51
C ASP A 452 -7.90 29.65 11.68
N LYS A 453 -8.58 29.30 10.58
CA LYS A 453 -10.00 28.90 10.61
C LYS A 453 -10.18 27.59 11.37
N HIS A 454 -9.31 26.61 11.16
CA HIS A 454 -9.39 25.31 11.83
C HIS A 454 -9.03 25.40 13.31
N MET A 455 -7.97 26.11 13.68
CA MET A 455 -7.57 26.28 15.07
C MET A 455 -8.68 26.92 15.90
N LYS A 456 -9.47 27.86 15.35
CA LYS A 456 -10.62 28.46 16.07
C LYS A 456 -11.64 27.45 16.60
N VAL A 457 -11.82 26.30 15.93
CA VAL A 457 -12.85 25.31 16.31
C VAL A 457 -12.25 24.04 16.90
N PHE A 458 -11.02 23.69 16.53
CA PHE A 458 -10.37 22.48 16.99
C PHE A 458 -9.50 22.69 18.22
N GLN A 459 -8.83 23.83 18.32
CA GLN A 459 -7.79 24.02 19.31
C GLN A 459 -8.34 24.20 20.71
N ARG A 460 -7.68 23.56 21.67
CA ARG A 460 -7.90 23.72 23.10
C ARG A 460 -6.76 24.50 23.74
N GLU A 461 -7.03 25.06 24.92
CA GLU A 461 -6.03 25.81 25.69
C GLU A 461 -4.82 24.94 26.09
N ASP A 462 -5.05 23.66 26.37
CA ASP A 462 -4.01 22.67 26.70
C ASP A 462 -3.16 22.23 25.50
N GLY A 463 -3.45 22.76 24.31
CA GLY A 463 -2.77 22.49 23.04
C GLY A 463 -3.21 21.24 22.30
N LEU A 464 -4.13 20.46 22.86
CA LEU A 464 -4.76 19.35 22.13
C LEU A 464 -5.84 19.87 21.18
N TRP A 465 -6.26 19.01 20.25
CA TRP A 465 -7.36 19.29 19.33
C TRP A 465 -8.60 18.47 19.69
N HIS A 466 -9.78 19.05 19.54
CA HIS A 466 -11.06 18.32 19.54
C HIS A 466 -11.04 17.24 18.44
N ARG A 467 -11.64 16.07 18.66
CA ARG A 467 -11.54 14.97 17.66
C ARG A 467 -12.22 15.33 16.34
N ALA A 468 -13.32 16.05 16.42
CA ALA A 468 -14.08 16.43 15.24
C ALA A 468 -14.83 17.74 15.47
N TYR A 469 -15.20 18.38 14.37
CA TYR A 469 -16.10 19.52 14.33
C TYR A 469 -17.20 19.25 13.30
N ASN A 470 -18.46 19.38 13.71
CA ASN A 470 -19.59 19.35 12.77
C ASN A 470 -19.84 20.76 12.25
N TRP A 471 -19.49 21.04 10.99
CA TRP A 471 -19.60 22.38 10.44
C TRP A 471 -21.04 22.82 10.14
N THR A 472 -22.00 21.88 10.17
CA THR A 472 -23.42 22.18 9.98
C THR A 472 -24.13 22.52 11.30
N THR A 473 -23.83 21.79 12.38
CA THR A 473 -24.40 22.06 13.72
C THR A 473 -23.55 23.00 14.56
N LYS A 474 -22.30 23.26 14.14
CA LYS A 474 -21.27 24.02 14.85
C LYS A 474 -20.86 23.40 16.19
N GLU A 475 -20.97 22.08 16.31
CA GLU A 475 -20.62 21.35 17.52
C GLU A 475 -19.26 20.68 17.42
N THR A 476 -18.48 20.75 18.50
CA THR A 476 -17.21 20.03 18.65
C THR A 476 -17.45 18.67 19.32
N ILE A 477 -16.76 17.64 18.83
CA ILE A 477 -16.63 16.35 19.51
C ILE A 477 -15.37 16.38 20.36
N GLU A 478 -15.48 15.94 21.61
CA GLU A 478 -14.36 15.95 22.55
C GLU A 478 -13.11 15.24 21.99
N THR A 479 -11.94 15.71 22.41
CA THR A 479 -10.64 15.13 22.06
C THR A 479 -10.63 13.64 22.35
N MET A 480 -10.36 12.87 21.31
CA MET A 480 -9.86 11.52 21.45
C MET A 480 -8.35 11.67 21.54
N ARG A 481 -7.74 11.25 22.64
CA ARG A 481 -6.28 11.27 22.85
C ARG A 481 -5.58 10.19 21.99
N MET A 482 -6.01 10.05 20.74
CA MET A 482 -5.49 9.11 19.77
C MET A 482 -4.13 9.59 19.29
N THR A 483 -3.11 8.77 19.50
CA THR A 483 -1.72 9.14 19.29
C THR A 483 -1.47 9.65 17.87
N ARG A 484 -1.88 8.90 16.83
CA ARG A 484 -1.67 9.36 15.45
C ARG A 484 -2.53 10.56 15.05
N GLY A 485 -3.77 10.66 15.58
CA GLY A 485 -4.70 11.72 15.18
C GLY A 485 -4.16 13.10 15.54
N LEU A 486 -3.56 13.20 16.73
CA LEU A 486 -2.86 14.41 17.16
C LEU A 486 -1.53 14.61 16.43
N GLY A 487 -0.86 13.53 16.00
CA GLY A 487 0.33 13.65 15.15
C GLY A 487 0.05 14.35 13.82
N TRP A 488 -1.13 14.13 13.23
CA TRP A 488 -1.56 14.85 12.02
C TRP A 488 -1.78 16.34 12.26
N ALA A 489 -2.37 16.71 13.40
CA ALA A 489 -2.48 18.11 13.80
C ALA A 489 -1.10 18.75 14.04
N MET A 490 -0.17 17.99 14.64
CA MET A 490 1.21 18.41 14.87
C MET A 490 1.99 18.66 13.55
N GLU A 491 1.84 17.81 12.52
CA GLU A 491 2.41 18.07 11.18
C GLU A 491 2.02 19.47 10.68
N GLY A 492 0.73 19.80 10.76
CA GLY A 492 0.23 21.11 10.39
C GLY A 492 0.85 22.26 11.16
N LEU A 493 0.94 22.14 12.49
CA LEU A 493 1.52 23.18 13.34
C LEU A 493 3.00 23.42 13.02
N LEU A 494 3.76 22.35 12.76
CA LEU A 494 5.15 22.44 12.33
C LEU A 494 5.29 23.02 10.90
N ALA A 495 4.40 22.65 9.98
CA ALA A 495 4.34 23.25 8.64
C ALA A 495 4.07 24.76 8.71
N MET A 496 3.15 25.16 9.57
CA MET A 496 2.90 26.57 9.84
C MET A 496 4.10 27.26 10.48
N ASN A 497 4.83 26.62 11.38
CA ASN A 497 6.07 27.17 11.93
C ASN A 497 7.15 27.38 10.84
N ARG A 498 7.27 26.49 9.86
CA ARG A 498 8.20 26.69 8.72
C ARG A 498 7.84 27.92 7.87
N MET A 499 6.55 28.22 7.73
CA MET A 499 6.08 29.41 7.01
C MET A 499 6.04 30.68 7.90
N TYR A 500 5.81 30.52 9.20
CA TYR A 500 5.60 31.59 10.18
C TYR A 500 6.34 31.24 11.48
N PRO A 501 7.68 31.36 11.47
CA PRO A 501 8.51 30.96 12.62
C PRO A 501 8.20 31.81 13.85
N ASP A 502 8.37 31.21 15.03
CA ASP A 502 8.24 31.86 16.34
C ASP A 502 6.86 32.51 16.60
N THR A 503 5.82 31.93 16.00
CA THR A 503 4.43 32.35 16.21
C THR A 503 3.68 31.36 17.09
N ILE A 504 2.39 31.65 17.30
CA ILE A 504 1.46 30.84 18.10
C ILE A 504 1.41 29.35 17.66
N TYR A 505 1.71 29.04 16.40
CA TYR A 505 1.73 27.66 15.93
C TYR A 505 2.80 26.81 16.62
N LEU A 506 3.99 27.36 16.83
CA LEU A 506 5.07 26.67 17.55
C LEU A 506 4.72 26.51 19.03
N GLU A 507 4.16 27.55 19.66
CA GLU A 507 3.72 27.47 21.05
C GLU A 507 2.74 26.30 21.26
N TYR A 508 1.78 26.14 20.34
CA TYR A 508 0.83 25.04 20.42
C TYR A 508 1.41 23.68 20.04
N ALA A 509 2.37 23.63 19.11
CA ALA A 509 3.13 22.43 18.83
C ALA A 509 3.85 21.93 20.09
N GLU A 510 4.50 22.84 20.84
CA GLU A 510 5.19 22.52 22.10
C GLU A 510 4.22 22.06 23.20
N LYS A 511 3.04 22.70 23.32
CA LYS A 511 1.99 22.26 24.25
C LYS A 511 1.50 20.85 23.93
N MET A 512 1.21 20.55 22.66
CA MET A 512 0.78 19.22 22.24
C MET A 512 1.87 18.17 22.47
N ALA A 513 3.12 18.49 22.08
CA ALA A 513 4.27 17.63 22.28
C ALA A 513 4.50 17.27 23.76
N LYS A 514 4.26 18.21 24.67
CA LYS A 514 4.34 17.97 26.12
C LYS A 514 3.44 16.82 26.59
N HIS A 515 2.19 16.74 26.12
CA HIS A 515 1.31 15.61 26.48
C HIS A 515 1.89 14.28 26.03
N LEU A 516 2.48 14.22 24.84
CA LEU A 516 3.09 12.98 24.33
C LEU A 516 4.37 12.64 25.09
N GLN A 517 5.21 13.62 25.46
CA GLN A 517 6.39 13.35 26.29
C GLN A 517 6.02 12.79 27.66
N GLU A 518 5.01 13.37 28.31
CA GLU A 518 4.52 12.95 29.63
C GLU A 518 3.90 11.56 29.62
N ASN A 519 3.42 11.10 28.47
CA ASN A 519 2.76 9.80 28.31
C ASN A 519 3.56 8.81 27.44
N GLN A 520 4.85 9.07 27.19
CA GLN A 520 5.70 8.10 26.50
C GLN A 520 5.99 6.92 27.41
N ASN A 521 5.70 5.71 26.94
CA ASN A 521 5.95 4.47 27.66
C ASN A 521 7.44 4.30 27.97
N ALA A 522 7.77 3.45 28.94
CA ALA A 522 9.16 3.20 29.34
C ALA A 522 10.04 2.73 28.16
N ASP A 523 9.48 1.88 27.30
CA ASP A 523 10.13 1.33 26.10
C ASP A 523 10.25 2.33 24.93
N GLY A 524 9.68 3.54 25.06
CA GLY A 524 9.73 4.59 24.04
C GLY A 524 8.50 4.65 23.14
N SER A 525 7.59 3.68 23.22
CA SER A 525 6.35 3.67 22.45
C SER A 525 5.25 4.57 23.05
N TRP A 526 4.10 4.60 22.37
CA TRP A 526 2.85 5.10 22.91
C TRP A 526 1.72 4.10 22.72
N SER A 527 0.75 4.13 23.62
CA SER A 527 -0.53 3.43 23.44
C SER A 527 -1.34 4.03 22.30
N PHE A 528 -2.32 3.30 21.73
CA PHE A 528 -3.23 3.85 20.72
C PHE A 528 -3.96 5.10 21.19
N ILE A 529 -4.44 5.08 22.44
CA ILE A 529 -4.86 6.25 23.20
C ILE A 529 -3.75 6.57 24.20
N PHE A 530 -2.96 7.61 23.95
CA PHE A 530 -1.64 7.77 24.60
C PHE A 530 -1.70 7.85 26.13
N ASN A 531 -2.81 8.30 26.72
CA ASN A 531 -2.97 8.45 28.16
C ASN A 531 -3.59 7.22 28.86
N LYS A 532 -3.66 6.09 28.17
CA LYS A 532 -4.16 4.81 28.69
C LYS A 532 -3.07 3.74 28.66
N ASP A 533 -3.26 2.70 29.46
CA ASP A 533 -2.31 1.58 29.53
C ASP A 533 -2.23 0.85 28.16
N PRO A 534 -1.02 0.57 27.63
CA PRO A 534 -0.86 -0.17 26.38
C PRO A 534 -1.45 -1.59 26.44
N LYS A 535 -1.70 -2.17 27.62
CA LYS A 535 -2.42 -3.44 27.75
C LYS A 535 -3.91 -3.32 27.46
N GLU A 536 -4.49 -2.13 27.65
CA GLU A 536 -5.91 -1.87 27.39
C GLU A 536 -6.15 -1.48 25.93
N GLU A 537 -5.29 -0.60 25.39
CA GLU A 537 -5.51 0.02 24.07
C GLU A 537 -4.52 -0.46 23.00
N SER A 538 -3.61 -1.36 23.36
CA SER A 538 -2.46 -1.78 22.52
C SER A 538 -1.49 -0.64 22.20
N ILE A 539 -0.27 -1.00 21.81
CA ILE A 539 0.73 -0.04 21.34
C ILE A 539 0.38 0.43 19.93
N THR A 540 0.60 1.72 19.64
CA THR A 540 0.44 2.26 18.29
C THR A 540 1.74 2.17 17.49
N GLU A 541 1.82 1.14 16.65
CA GLU A 541 2.85 0.97 15.63
C GLU A 541 2.84 2.10 14.60
N LYS A 542 1.67 2.72 14.35
CA LYS A 542 1.50 3.84 13.41
C LYS A 542 1.90 5.18 13.99
N GLY A 543 1.48 5.48 15.22
CA GLY A 543 1.72 6.76 15.86
C GLY A 543 3.14 6.90 16.40
N THR A 544 3.79 5.81 16.82
CA THR A 544 5.15 5.85 17.38
C THR A 544 6.22 6.38 16.41
N PRO A 545 6.38 5.84 15.18
CA PRO A 545 7.35 6.37 14.23
C PRO A 545 6.99 7.78 13.73
N LEU A 546 5.69 8.09 13.59
CA LEU A 546 5.23 9.45 13.29
C LEU A 546 5.73 10.45 14.34
N TRP A 547 5.45 10.19 15.63
CA TRP A 547 5.88 11.08 16.68
C TRP A 547 7.40 11.12 16.83
N SER A 548 8.10 10.02 16.55
CA SER A 548 9.57 10.05 16.46
C SER A 548 10.04 11.11 15.47
N LEU A 549 9.53 11.09 14.23
CA LEU A 549 9.83 12.11 13.21
C LEU A 549 9.46 13.52 13.69
N LEU A 550 8.26 13.72 14.24
CA LEU A 550 7.78 15.04 14.68
C LEU A 550 8.64 15.61 15.81
N PHE A 551 9.15 14.78 16.72
CA PHE A 551 10.07 15.24 17.77
C PHE A 551 11.46 15.59 17.22
N TYR A 552 11.94 14.94 16.15
CA TYR A 552 13.14 15.40 15.45
C TYR A 552 12.92 16.79 14.82
N GLN A 553 11.80 17.00 14.14
CA GLN A 553 11.46 18.29 13.54
C GLN A 553 11.27 19.39 14.60
N LEU A 554 10.67 19.06 15.75
CA LEU A 554 10.54 20.01 16.85
C LEU A 554 11.89 20.31 17.51
N TYR A 555 12.80 19.34 17.57
CA TYR A 555 14.19 19.58 17.98
C TYR A 555 14.89 20.53 17.01
N GLU A 556 14.77 20.32 15.71
CA GLU A 556 15.31 21.22 14.68
C GLU A 556 14.77 22.65 14.84
N ALA A 557 13.47 22.80 15.08
CA ALA A 557 12.82 24.10 15.24
C ALA A 557 13.21 24.85 16.53
N THR A 558 13.61 24.15 17.59
CA THR A 558 13.74 24.75 18.95
C THR A 558 15.12 24.59 19.59
N GLY A 559 15.94 23.64 19.12
CA GLY A 559 17.20 23.24 19.74
C GLY A 559 17.05 22.52 21.10
N LYS A 560 15.83 22.25 21.58
CA LYS A 560 15.59 21.66 22.90
C LYS A 560 15.91 20.16 22.92
N LYS A 561 16.98 19.78 23.62
CA LYS A 561 17.50 18.40 23.69
C LYS A 561 16.50 17.37 24.24
N ASP A 562 15.51 17.80 25.03
CA ASP A 562 14.48 16.88 25.54
C ASP A 562 13.63 16.31 24.41
N TYR A 563 13.37 17.07 23.35
CA TYR A 563 12.67 16.55 22.16
C TYR A 563 13.50 15.51 21.42
N LEU A 564 14.81 15.77 21.23
CA LEU A 564 15.73 14.79 20.64
C LEU A 564 15.77 13.49 21.46
N LYS A 565 15.78 13.59 22.79
CA LYS A 565 15.74 12.42 23.69
C LYS A 565 14.45 11.62 23.50
N THR A 566 13.30 12.27 23.44
CA THR A 566 12.00 11.63 23.19
C THR A 566 11.98 10.95 21.82
N ALA A 567 12.46 11.65 20.77
CA ALA A 567 12.53 11.14 19.40
C ALA A 567 13.34 9.84 19.33
N ARG A 568 14.55 9.84 19.92
CA ARG A 568 15.46 8.69 19.95
C ARG A 568 14.89 7.49 20.69
N ARG A 569 14.15 7.70 21.79
CA ARG A 569 13.47 6.60 22.50
C ARG A 569 12.40 5.95 21.62
N ALA A 570 11.61 6.74 20.91
CA ALA A 570 10.60 6.23 19.98
C ALA A 570 11.24 5.53 18.76
N LEU A 571 12.33 6.08 18.22
CA LEU A 571 13.08 5.44 17.13
C LEU A 571 13.68 4.11 17.58
N LEU A 572 14.25 4.06 18.79
CA LEU A 572 14.76 2.82 19.37
C LEU A 572 13.65 1.75 19.46
N TRP A 573 12.47 2.10 19.94
CA TRP A 573 11.32 1.17 19.93
C TRP A 573 11.04 0.63 18.53
N CYS A 574 11.04 1.49 17.50
CA CYS A 574 10.82 1.07 16.12
C CYS A 574 11.92 0.11 15.63
N LEU A 575 13.19 0.38 15.94
CA LEU A 575 14.32 -0.49 15.58
C LEU A 575 14.26 -1.85 16.29
N GLU A 576 13.73 -1.91 17.51
CA GLU A 576 13.52 -3.18 18.23
C GLU A 576 12.31 -3.97 17.69
N ASN A 577 11.28 -3.27 17.21
CA ASN A 577 10.01 -3.86 16.77
C ASN A 577 9.87 -4.02 15.24
N GLN A 578 10.91 -3.70 14.48
CA GLN A 578 10.95 -3.98 13.05
C GLN A 578 10.83 -5.49 12.81
N TYR A 579 9.91 -5.89 11.92
CA TYR A 579 9.65 -7.29 11.64
C TYR A 579 10.79 -7.92 10.83
N THR A 580 11.34 -9.01 11.35
CA THR A 580 12.49 -9.76 10.83
C THR A 580 12.20 -11.27 10.74
N GLY A 581 10.93 -11.65 10.89
CA GLY A 581 10.48 -13.04 10.97
C GLY A 581 10.47 -13.78 9.63
N PRO A 582 9.88 -14.99 9.61
CA PRO A 582 9.92 -15.90 8.46
C PRO A 582 8.90 -15.57 7.34
N ASP A 583 8.11 -14.50 7.50
CA ASP A 583 7.23 -14.01 6.44
C ASP A 583 7.97 -12.96 5.60
N PRO A 584 8.45 -13.30 4.39
CA PRO A 584 9.27 -12.41 3.58
C PRO A 584 8.53 -11.14 3.15
N GLU A 585 7.21 -11.18 3.01
CA GLU A 585 6.41 -10.06 2.53
C GLU A 585 6.17 -9.01 3.64
N ALA A 586 6.29 -9.41 4.92
CA ALA A 586 6.19 -8.52 6.08
C ALA A 586 7.52 -7.89 6.55
N VAL A 587 8.67 -8.44 6.12
CA VAL A 587 10.01 -8.00 6.59
C VAL A 587 10.17 -6.48 6.44
N GLY A 588 10.72 -5.83 7.45
CA GLY A 588 11.00 -4.39 7.44
C GLY A 588 9.85 -3.49 7.90
N GLY A 589 8.62 -3.98 7.89
CA GLY A 589 7.46 -3.26 8.44
C GLY A 589 7.40 -3.27 9.97
N LEU A 590 6.56 -2.38 10.52
CA LEU A 590 6.17 -2.39 11.94
C LEU A 590 4.78 -3.01 12.06
N VAL A 591 4.69 -4.12 12.80
CA VAL A 591 3.44 -4.85 12.98
C VAL A 591 2.74 -4.38 14.24
N GLY A 592 1.46 -4.04 14.12
CA GLY A 592 0.61 -3.68 15.24
C GLY A 592 -0.75 -4.37 15.20
N SER A 593 -1.39 -4.39 16.36
CA SER A 593 -2.71 -4.96 16.60
C SER A 593 -3.48 -3.95 17.44
N THR A 594 -4.35 -3.17 16.81
CA THR A 594 -5.18 -2.14 17.46
C THR A 594 -6.58 -2.17 16.89
N SER A 595 -7.53 -1.45 17.51
CA SER A 595 -8.87 -1.24 16.94
C SER A 595 -8.84 -0.69 15.52
N HIS A 596 -7.72 -0.09 15.09
CA HIS A 596 -7.52 0.45 13.76
C HIS A 596 -6.28 -0.14 13.06
N SER A 597 -6.03 -1.45 13.24
CA SER A 597 -5.02 -2.21 12.48
C SER A 597 -5.18 -2.03 10.97
N MET A 598 -6.28 -2.53 10.39
CA MET A 598 -6.65 -2.32 9.00
C MET A 598 -7.96 -1.54 8.97
N VAL A 599 -7.85 -0.20 8.95
CA VAL A 599 -8.98 0.74 9.08
C VAL A 599 -10.10 0.40 8.09
N GLY A 600 -11.30 0.17 8.60
CA GLY A 600 -12.50 -0.12 7.79
C GLY A 600 -12.58 -1.54 7.22
N ILE A 601 -11.64 -2.42 7.57
CA ILE A 601 -11.53 -3.78 7.01
C ILE A 601 -11.51 -4.83 8.12
N ARG A 602 -10.45 -4.88 8.94
CA ARG A 602 -10.18 -5.95 9.89
C ARG A 602 -9.52 -5.38 11.14
N GLU A 603 -10.34 -5.11 12.16
CA GLU A 603 -9.91 -4.56 13.45
C GLU A 603 -9.10 -5.60 14.24
N TYR A 604 -8.08 -5.16 14.99
CA TYR A 604 -7.18 -5.96 15.82
C TYR A 604 -6.34 -7.03 15.13
N PHE A 605 -6.59 -7.38 13.88
CA PHE A 605 -5.72 -8.29 13.14
C PHE A 605 -4.29 -7.72 13.06
N PRO A 606 -3.24 -8.54 13.34
CA PRO A 606 -1.87 -8.07 13.23
C PRO A 606 -1.57 -7.66 11.79
N SER A 607 -1.10 -6.43 11.61
CA SER A 607 -0.83 -5.89 10.28
C SER A 607 0.27 -4.84 10.32
N SER A 608 0.92 -4.63 9.18
CA SER A 608 1.83 -3.51 8.95
C SER A 608 1.26 -2.57 7.89
N CYS A 609 1.62 -1.28 7.96
CA CYS A 609 0.98 -0.23 7.17
C CYS A 609 2.00 0.60 6.37
N ALA A 610 1.66 0.94 5.12
CA ALA A 610 2.57 1.61 4.18
C ALA A 610 3.07 2.98 4.66
N TYR A 611 2.19 3.84 5.19
CA TYR A 611 2.63 5.16 5.69
C TYR A 611 3.50 5.02 6.94
N THR A 612 3.27 3.99 7.78
CA THR A 612 4.12 3.68 8.93
C THR A 612 5.54 3.37 8.49
N THR A 613 5.70 2.57 7.43
CA THR A 613 7.00 2.28 6.80
C THR A 613 7.68 3.59 6.37
N GLY A 614 6.94 4.51 5.74
CA GLY A 614 7.46 5.83 5.36
C GLY A 614 7.92 6.67 6.56
N PHE A 615 7.09 6.84 7.59
CA PHE A 615 7.45 7.60 8.79
C PHE A 615 8.65 7.01 9.54
N PHE A 616 8.71 5.68 9.65
CA PHE A 616 9.85 5.02 10.29
C PHE A 616 11.16 5.29 9.54
N GLY A 617 11.16 5.14 8.21
CA GLY A 617 12.34 5.46 7.41
C GLY A 617 12.73 6.94 7.47
N MET A 618 11.77 7.87 7.50
CA MET A 618 12.08 9.30 7.70
C MET A 618 12.67 9.59 9.08
N ALA A 619 12.18 8.95 10.14
CA ALA A 619 12.79 9.08 11.48
C ALA A 619 14.23 8.54 11.52
N ILE A 620 14.52 7.44 10.81
CA ILE A 620 15.90 6.96 10.62
C ILE A 620 16.76 8.01 9.92
N LEU A 621 16.24 8.62 8.85
CA LEU A 621 16.96 9.63 8.08
C LEU A 621 17.28 10.87 8.93
N GLU A 622 16.37 11.31 9.80
CA GLU A 622 16.66 12.41 10.74
C GLU A 622 17.77 12.03 11.75
N GLU A 623 17.76 10.84 12.33
CA GLU A 623 18.84 10.42 13.23
C GLU A 623 20.19 10.33 12.51
N LEU A 624 20.20 9.89 11.25
CA LEU A 624 21.43 9.85 10.44
C LEU A 624 22.01 11.26 10.22
N LYS A 625 21.16 12.31 10.10
CA LYS A 625 21.63 13.70 10.04
C LYS A 625 22.24 14.13 11.37
N VAL A 626 21.54 13.88 12.48
CA VAL A 626 22.03 14.24 13.83
C VAL A 626 23.38 13.58 14.13
N LEU A 627 23.55 12.29 13.80
CA LEU A 627 24.83 11.59 13.99
C LEU A 627 25.96 12.17 13.14
N ALA A 628 25.66 12.65 11.93
CA ALA A 628 26.65 13.31 11.08
C ALA A 628 27.09 14.67 11.65
N GLU A 629 26.19 15.41 12.28
CA GLU A 629 26.50 16.67 12.96
C GLU A 629 27.31 16.45 14.26
N ASP A 630 26.96 15.42 15.03
CA ASP A 630 27.66 15.06 16.27
C ASP A 630 29.08 14.54 15.99
N GLY A 631 29.31 13.85 14.86
CA GLY A 631 30.64 13.36 14.47
C GLY A 631 31.58 14.43 13.88
N ASN A 632 31.06 15.60 13.53
CA ASN A 632 31.82 16.76 13.04
C ASN A 632 32.15 17.78 14.14
N LYS A 633 31.71 17.54 15.39
CA LYS A 633 32.06 18.29 16.59
C LYS A 633 33.04 17.49 17.43
#